data_AF-A0A959CV19-F1
#
_entry.id   AF-A0A959CV19-F1
#
_cell.length_a   1.000
_cell.length_b   1.000
_cell.length_c   1.000
_cell.angle_alpha   90.00
_cell.angle_beta   90.00
_cell.angle_gamma   90.00
#
_symmetry.space_group_name_H-M   'P 1'
#
loop_
_entity.id
_entity.type
_entity.pdbx_description
1 polymer ?
#
loop_
_entity_poly.entity_id
_entity_poly.type
_entity_poly.pdbx_seq_one_letter_code
_entity_poly.pdbx_strand_id
1 'polypeptide(L)'
;MHTKEASLASLYGPDYYNFDGICLKVKAGEHFSFARYGDGEFLAILGAKGANCDNHAYFKDMGEQLAATLSRNPPYGLAIFTTEISVSADAYNWLEKNNLTGRKFSRSDVFHLAIKYRTVERFFEVLNEKGFVLVGPAHLSRLTKKWNITEFIEVPARDCWKYSSDVINQIEKMNPTGKILCFAASMAANVWIDWLYQRYGTTCTLIDAGSVFDPFAGVNQRSFHRKAEWIPESKWFVK
;
A
#
# COMPACT_ATOMS: atom_id res chain seq x y z
N MET A 1 30.51 -12.98 5.93
CA MET A 1 29.15 -12.97 6.49
C MET A 1 28.39 -11.83 5.79
N HIS A 2 27.73 -12.11 4.67
CA HIS A 2 26.78 -11.13 4.10
C HIS A 2 25.62 -11.03 5.07
N THR A 3 25.38 -9.85 5.63
CA THR A 3 24.23 -9.62 6.51
C THR A 3 22.95 -9.83 5.71
N LYS A 4 21.96 -10.52 6.27
CA LYS A 4 20.72 -10.87 5.55
C LYS A 4 19.90 -9.64 5.09
N GLU A 5 20.15 -8.46 5.64
CA GLU A 5 19.64 -7.19 5.08
C GLU A 5 20.19 -6.89 3.68
N ALA A 6 21.47 -7.20 3.42
CA ALA A 6 22.04 -7.10 2.09
C ALA A 6 21.35 -8.08 1.11
N SER A 7 20.78 -9.18 1.63
CA SER A 7 20.05 -10.18 0.85
C SER A 7 18.71 -9.65 0.34
N LEU A 8 17.86 -9.01 1.17
CA LEU A 8 16.64 -8.36 0.66
C LEU A 8 16.96 -7.20 -0.29
N ALA A 9 18.00 -6.42 0.02
CA ALA A 9 18.41 -5.31 -0.85
C ALA A 9 18.80 -5.77 -2.26
N SER A 10 19.37 -6.96 -2.40
CA SER A 10 19.70 -7.55 -3.70
C SER A 10 18.49 -7.88 -4.58
N LEU A 11 17.30 -8.01 -3.98
CA LEU A 11 16.05 -8.31 -4.66
C LEU A 11 15.40 -7.05 -5.25
N TYR A 12 15.91 -5.87 -4.92
CA TYR A 12 15.47 -4.64 -5.58
C TYR A 12 15.94 -4.62 -7.04
N GLY A 13 15.07 -4.20 -7.93
CA GLY A 13 15.41 -3.98 -9.33
C GLY A 13 15.15 -2.54 -9.76
N PRO A 14 15.64 -2.19 -10.95
CA PRO A 14 15.43 -0.86 -11.51
C PRO A 14 13.92 -0.62 -11.73
N ASP A 15 13.38 0.27 -10.88
CA ASP A 15 12.37 1.27 -11.20
C ASP A 15 10.96 0.87 -11.65
N TYR A 16 10.55 -0.40 -11.62
CA TYR A 16 9.21 -0.72 -12.13
C TYR A 16 8.08 0.02 -11.36
N TYR A 17 8.25 0.29 -10.06
CA TYR A 17 7.38 1.18 -9.28
C TYR A 17 8.15 1.93 -8.17
N ASN A 18 9.04 2.83 -8.55
CA ASN A 18 9.51 3.87 -7.63
C ASN A 18 8.47 5.00 -7.49
N PHE A 19 8.67 5.94 -6.56
CA PHE A 19 7.70 7.02 -6.32
C PHE A 19 7.40 7.85 -7.58
N ASP A 20 8.43 8.21 -8.35
CA ASP A 20 8.26 9.00 -9.56
C ASP A 20 7.53 8.21 -10.66
N GLY A 21 7.86 6.93 -10.83
CA GLY A 21 7.18 6.03 -11.75
C GLY A 21 5.70 5.86 -11.44
N ILE A 22 5.33 5.75 -10.15
CA ILE A 22 3.93 5.73 -9.72
C ILE A 22 3.23 7.04 -10.13
N CYS A 23 3.83 8.20 -9.85
CA CYS A 23 3.25 9.49 -10.20
C CYS A 23 3.09 9.67 -11.72
N LEU A 24 4.09 9.25 -12.50
CA LEU A 24 4.07 9.32 -13.96
C LEU A 24 2.96 8.44 -14.55
N LYS A 25 2.79 7.21 -14.05
CA LYS A 25 1.71 6.31 -14.48
C LYS A 25 0.32 6.87 -14.17
N VAL A 26 0.12 7.42 -12.97
CA VAL A 26 -1.14 8.09 -12.60
C VAL A 26 -1.40 9.28 -13.53
N LYS A 27 -0.41 10.13 -13.75
CA LYS A 27 -0.53 11.31 -14.63
C LYS A 27 -0.87 10.92 -16.08
N ALA A 28 -0.24 9.87 -16.58
CA ALA A 28 -0.48 9.31 -17.91
C ALA A 28 -1.84 8.61 -18.07
N GLY A 29 -2.54 8.34 -16.96
CA GLY A 29 -3.79 7.58 -16.98
C GLY A 29 -3.58 6.09 -17.24
N GLU A 30 -2.37 5.57 -16.98
CA GLU A 30 -2.09 4.15 -17.10
C GLU A 30 -2.76 3.36 -15.99
N HIS A 31 -3.37 2.23 -16.33
CA HIS A 31 -3.89 1.27 -15.37
C HIS A 31 -2.77 0.37 -14.86
N PHE A 32 -2.62 0.29 -13.55
CA PHE A 32 -1.62 -0.55 -12.90
C PHE A 32 -2.06 -0.98 -11.51
N SER A 33 -1.41 -2.00 -10.96
CA SER A 33 -1.60 -2.38 -9.56
C SER A 33 -0.27 -2.38 -8.81
N PHE A 34 -0.30 -1.96 -7.56
CA PHE A 34 0.88 -1.82 -6.70
C PHE A 34 0.55 -2.20 -5.26
N ALA A 35 1.11 -3.31 -4.76
CA ALA A 35 0.94 -3.78 -3.39
C ALA A 35 2.29 -3.77 -2.63
N ARG A 36 2.27 -3.39 -1.35
CA ARG A 36 3.49 -3.18 -0.55
C ARG A 36 3.50 -4.12 0.66
N TYR A 37 4.55 -4.93 0.78
CA TYR A 37 4.73 -5.90 1.86
C TYR A 37 5.83 -5.41 2.80
N GLY A 38 5.46 -5.11 4.03
CA GLY A 38 6.37 -4.72 5.11
C GLY A 38 6.37 -5.72 6.26
N ASP A 39 6.77 -5.24 7.43
CA ASP A 39 6.92 -6.08 8.63
C ASP A 39 5.60 -6.79 8.98
N GLY A 40 4.49 -6.06 8.95
CA GLY A 40 3.16 -6.61 9.26
C GLY A 40 2.75 -7.74 8.32
N GLU A 41 2.90 -7.54 7.01
CA GLU A 41 2.50 -8.54 6.01
C GLU A 41 3.36 -9.81 6.12
N PHE A 42 4.69 -9.68 6.31
CA PHE A 42 5.55 -10.86 6.48
C PHE A 42 5.31 -11.57 7.81
N LEU A 43 5.07 -10.85 8.91
CA LEU A 43 4.69 -11.46 10.19
C LEU A 43 3.38 -12.25 10.06
N ALA A 44 2.39 -11.74 9.33
CA ALA A 44 1.16 -12.46 9.03
C ALA A 44 1.41 -13.73 8.19
N ILE A 45 2.21 -13.62 7.11
CA ILE A 45 2.61 -14.75 6.26
C ILE A 45 3.31 -15.85 7.05
N LEU A 46 4.16 -15.47 8.01
CA LEU A 46 4.92 -16.39 8.86
C LEU A 46 4.10 -16.96 10.02
N GLY A 47 2.81 -16.60 10.13
CA GLY A 47 1.91 -17.12 11.16
C GLY A 47 2.18 -16.56 12.56
N ALA A 48 2.72 -15.34 12.66
CA ALA A 48 2.90 -14.66 13.94
C ALA A 48 1.57 -14.50 14.68
N LYS A 49 1.64 -14.50 16.02
CA LYS A 49 0.49 -14.19 16.89
C LYS A 49 0.51 -12.73 17.29
N GLY A 50 -0.66 -12.15 17.57
CA GLY A 50 -0.79 -10.76 18.00
C GLY A 50 -1.29 -9.87 16.89
N ALA A 51 -0.76 -8.65 16.81
CA ALA A 51 -1.19 -7.61 15.89
C ALA A 51 -0.02 -6.72 15.48
N ASN A 52 -0.19 -5.99 14.37
CA ASN A 52 0.78 -4.97 13.96
C ASN A 52 0.73 -3.71 14.84
N CYS A 53 1.56 -2.71 14.53
CA CYS A 53 1.66 -1.46 15.29
C CYS A 53 0.36 -0.63 15.35
N ASP A 54 -0.58 -0.85 14.44
CA ASP A 54 -1.90 -0.20 14.44
C ASP A 54 -3.00 -1.07 15.10
N ASN A 55 -2.63 -2.21 15.69
CA ASN A 55 -3.51 -3.21 16.30
C ASN A 55 -4.45 -3.94 15.30
N HIS A 56 -3.99 -4.20 14.07
CA HIS A 56 -4.64 -5.19 13.20
C HIS A 56 -4.11 -6.58 13.52
N ALA A 57 -5.00 -7.49 13.90
CA ALA A 57 -4.60 -8.86 14.21
C ALA A 57 -3.99 -9.57 13.00
N TYR A 58 -3.01 -10.43 13.27
CA TYR A 58 -2.46 -11.37 12.28
C TYR A 58 -3.44 -12.53 12.07
N PHE A 59 -4.51 -12.28 11.34
CA PHE A 59 -5.49 -13.30 10.97
C PHE A 59 -4.82 -14.39 10.14
N LYS A 60 -5.03 -15.65 10.53
CA LYS A 60 -4.39 -16.80 9.89
C LYS A 60 -4.73 -16.90 8.40
N ASP A 61 -6.02 -16.77 8.08
CA ASP A 61 -6.54 -16.80 6.70
C ASP A 61 -6.01 -15.62 5.87
N MET A 62 -5.89 -14.42 6.44
CA MET A 62 -5.25 -13.29 5.77
C MET A 62 -3.78 -13.58 5.46
N GLY A 63 -3.03 -14.14 6.41
CA GLY A 63 -1.64 -14.55 6.21
C GLY A 63 -1.48 -15.58 5.11
N GLU A 64 -2.37 -16.57 5.06
CA GLU A 64 -2.43 -17.57 3.98
C GLU A 64 -2.73 -16.93 2.62
N GLN A 65 -3.63 -15.94 2.55
CA GLN A 65 -3.95 -15.22 1.31
C GLN A 65 -2.78 -14.33 0.84
N LEU A 66 -2.12 -13.63 1.75
CA LEU A 66 -0.91 -12.84 1.47
C LEU A 66 0.20 -13.73 0.89
N ALA A 67 0.43 -14.88 1.52
CA ALA A 67 1.39 -15.88 1.06
C ALA A 67 1.03 -16.38 -0.34
N ALA A 68 -0.23 -16.75 -0.56
CA ALA A 68 -0.72 -17.22 -1.84
C ALA A 68 -0.56 -16.17 -2.95
N THR A 69 -0.85 -14.89 -2.67
CA THR A 69 -0.64 -13.78 -3.61
C THR A 69 0.82 -13.67 -4.02
N LEU A 70 1.76 -13.66 -3.07
CA LEU A 70 3.19 -13.59 -3.41
C LEU A 70 3.65 -14.82 -4.19
N SER A 71 3.25 -16.03 -3.78
CA SER A 71 3.65 -17.27 -4.45
C SER A 71 3.09 -17.38 -5.88
N ARG A 72 1.94 -16.77 -6.19
CA ARG A 72 1.44 -16.66 -7.58
C ARG A 72 2.30 -15.77 -8.47
N ASN A 73 3.19 -14.96 -7.89
CA ASN A 73 4.11 -14.09 -8.63
C ASN A 73 3.37 -13.16 -9.64
N PRO A 74 2.35 -12.39 -9.20
CA PRO A 74 1.44 -11.71 -10.13
C PRO A 74 2.17 -10.67 -11.01
N PRO A 75 1.62 -10.34 -12.20
CA PRO A 75 2.28 -9.47 -13.17
C PRO A 75 2.07 -7.96 -12.89
N TYR A 76 1.92 -7.58 -11.63
CA TYR A 76 1.81 -6.18 -11.19
C TYR A 76 2.90 -5.80 -10.19
N GLY A 77 2.95 -4.53 -9.81
CA GLY A 77 3.96 -4.00 -8.89
C GLY A 77 3.91 -4.63 -7.51
N LEU A 78 5.00 -5.28 -7.11
CA LEU A 78 5.20 -5.76 -5.75
C LEU A 78 6.37 -5.00 -5.13
N ALA A 79 6.15 -4.47 -3.94
CA ALA A 79 7.17 -3.82 -3.15
C ALA A 79 7.42 -4.59 -1.85
N ILE A 80 8.68 -4.71 -1.45
CA ILE A 80 9.07 -5.31 -0.17
C ILE A 80 10.02 -4.35 0.55
N PHE A 81 9.86 -4.22 1.86
CA PHE A 81 10.86 -3.61 2.75
C PHE A 81 10.42 -3.82 4.19
N THR A 82 11.32 -4.35 5.02
CA THR A 82 11.12 -4.63 6.45
C THR A 82 12.07 -3.76 7.26
N THR A 83 11.61 -3.18 8.36
CA THR A 83 12.47 -2.36 9.24
C THR A 83 13.18 -3.19 10.30
N GLU A 84 12.63 -4.35 10.63
CA GLU A 84 13.22 -5.26 11.62
C GLU A 84 14.17 -6.27 10.95
N ILE A 85 15.39 -6.39 11.49
CA ILE A 85 16.43 -7.28 10.94
C ILE A 85 15.98 -8.75 10.96
N SER A 86 15.31 -9.18 12.03
CA SER A 86 14.78 -10.55 12.16
C SER A 86 13.72 -10.82 11.10
N VAL A 87 12.76 -9.91 10.94
CA VAL A 87 11.70 -10.03 9.93
C VAL A 87 12.27 -10.01 8.52
N SER A 88 13.30 -9.18 8.28
CA SER A 88 14.05 -9.14 7.02
C SER A 88 14.66 -10.49 6.65
N ALA A 89 15.30 -11.14 7.63
CA ALA A 89 15.90 -12.46 7.45
C ALA A 89 14.85 -13.53 7.14
N ASP A 90 13.73 -13.56 7.88
CA ASP A 90 12.68 -14.55 7.68
C ASP A 90 11.91 -14.32 6.38
N ALA A 91 11.66 -13.06 6.02
CA ALA A 91 11.09 -12.68 4.74
C ALA A 91 11.96 -13.18 3.57
N TYR A 92 13.28 -12.97 3.62
CA TYR A 92 14.19 -13.47 2.60
C TYR A 92 14.15 -14.99 2.50
N ASN A 93 14.25 -15.71 3.63
CA ASN A 93 14.21 -17.18 3.62
C ASN A 93 12.87 -17.69 3.05
N TRP A 94 11.76 -17.01 3.37
CA TRP A 94 10.45 -17.33 2.83
C TRP A 94 10.40 -17.11 1.30
N LEU A 95 10.91 -15.98 0.81
CA LEU A 95 10.98 -15.69 -0.63
C LEU A 95 11.85 -16.70 -1.38
N GLU A 96 13.01 -17.07 -0.81
CA GLU A 96 13.91 -18.07 -1.38
C GLU A 96 13.23 -19.45 -1.47
N LYS A 97 12.60 -19.90 -0.37
CA LYS A 97 11.85 -21.17 -0.34
C LYS A 97 10.71 -21.22 -1.36
N ASN A 98 10.14 -20.06 -1.71
CA ASN A 98 9.06 -19.93 -2.69
C ASN A 98 9.56 -19.57 -4.10
N ASN A 99 10.88 -19.63 -4.38
CA ASN A 99 11.49 -19.31 -5.67
C ASN A 99 11.19 -17.89 -6.18
N LEU A 100 11.02 -16.93 -5.27
CA LEU A 100 10.71 -15.53 -5.60
C LEU A 100 11.94 -14.61 -5.63
N THR A 101 13.13 -15.11 -5.32
CA THR A 101 14.38 -14.32 -5.34
C THR A 101 14.83 -13.94 -6.75
N GLY A 102 14.33 -14.63 -7.79
CA GLY A 102 14.53 -14.23 -9.19
C GLY A 102 13.68 -13.03 -9.61
N ARG A 103 12.64 -12.69 -8.84
CA ARG A 103 11.79 -11.52 -9.09
C ARG A 103 12.48 -10.26 -8.57
N LYS A 104 12.30 -9.15 -9.30
CA LYS A 104 12.65 -7.82 -8.82
C LYS A 104 11.47 -7.15 -8.13
N PHE A 105 11.73 -6.63 -6.93
CA PHE A 105 10.75 -5.90 -6.11
C PHE A 105 11.07 -4.41 -6.07
N SER A 106 10.03 -3.60 -5.90
CA SER A 106 10.17 -2.20 -5.49
C SER A 106 10.37 -2.11 -3.97
N ARG A 107 10.69 -0.92 -3.44
CA ARG A 107 10.76 -0.73 -1.98
C ARG A 107 9.39 -0.42 -1.39
N SER A 108 8.98 -1.09 -0.31
CA SER A 108 7.64 -0.85 0.29
C SER A 108 7.53 0.51 1.01
N ASP A 109 8.68 1.14 1.32
CA ASP A 109 8.77 2.43 2.00
C ASP A 109 8.75 3.66 1.05
N VAL A 110 8.42 3.48 -0.24
CA VAL A 110 8.40 4.57 -1.25
C VAL A 110 7.64 5.81 -0.80
N PHE A 111 6.45 5.66 -0.21
CA PHE A 111 5.65 6.78 0.29
C PHE A 111 6.23 7.39 1.59
N HIS A 112 6.84 6.57 2.44
CA HIS A 112 7.52 7.06 3.65
C HIS A 112 8.73 7.92 3.27
N LEU A 113 9.50 7.48 2.26
CA LEU A 113 10.61 8.25 1.71
C LEU A 113 10.11 9.53 1.05
N ALA A 114 9.01 9.49 0.30
CA ALA A 114 8.43 10.68 -0.30
C ALA A 114 8.01 11.73 0.74
N ILE A 115 7.42 11.31 1.87
CA ILE A 115 7.14 12.22 3.00
C ILE A 115 8.45 12.73 3.60
N LYS A 116 9.41 11.82 3.88
CA LYS A 116 10.71 12.15 4.48
C LYS A 116 11.49 13.18 3.66
N TYR A 117 11.43 13.09 2.34
CA TYR A 117 12.12 13.96 1.38
C TYR A 117 11.24 15.08 0.83
N ARG A 118 10.02 15.25 1.35
CA ARG A 118 9.10 16.34 0.99
C ARG A 118 8.74 16.37 -0.51
N THR A 119 8.57 15.20 -1.10
CA THR A 119 8.18 15.04 -2.51
C THR A 119 6.79 14.42 -2.67
N VAL A 120 6.15 14.02 -1.57
CA VAL A 120 4.83 13.38 -1.54
C VAL A 120 3.73 14.26 -2.14
N GLU A 121 3.89 15.59 -2.12
CA GLU A 121 2.94 16.55 -2.70
C GLU A 121 2.59 16.15 -4.13
N ARG A 122 3.59 15.85 -4.97
CA ARG A 122 3.43 15.44 -6.38
C ARG A 122 2.45 14.28 -6.57
N PHE A 123 2.40 13.34 -5.63
CA PHE A 123 1.46 12.22 -5.66
C PHE A 123 0.03 12.70 -5.43
N PHE A 124 -0.18 13.62 -4.49
CA PHE A 124 -1.50 14.20 -4.24
C PHE A 124 -1.95 15.13 -5.37
N GLU A 125 -1.03 15.87 -6.00
CA GLU A 125 -1.36 16.70 -7.16
C GLU A 125 -1.94 15.85 -8.29
N VAL A 126 -1.25 14.77 -8.67
CA VAL A 126 -1.72 13.90 -9.77
C VAL A 126 -2.98 13.11 -9.39
N LEU A 127 -3.15 12.71 -8.14
CA LEU A 127 -4.39 12.07 -7.67
C LEU A 127 -5.57 13.05 -7.70
N ASN A 128 -5.37 14.29 -7.24
CA ASN A 128 -6.41 15.31 -7.25
C ASN A 128 -6.82 15.72 -8.67
N GLU A 129 -5.86 15.81 -9.59
CA GLU A 129 -6.13 16.09 -11.01
C GLU A 129 -7.02 15.01 -11.64
N LYS A 130 -6.77 13.73 -11.33
CA LYS A 130 -7.50 12.61 -11.92
C LYS A 130 -8.81 12.26 -11.21
N GLY A 131 -8.90 12.57 -9.92
CA GLY A 131 -9.92 12.03 -9.05
C GLY A 131 -9.62 10.58 -8.67
N PHE A 132 -9.95 10.19 -7.44
CA PHE A 132 -9.66 8.85 -6.95
C PHE A 132 -10.64 8.40 -5.86
N VAL A 133 -10.73 7.09 -5.68
CA VAL A 133 -11.45 6.44 -4.60
C VAL A 133 -10.49 6.20 -3.45
N LEU A 134 -10.89 6.60 -2.26
CA LEU A 134 -10.13 6.34 -1.04
C LEU A 134 -10.84 5.27 -0.20
N VAL A 135 -10.15 4.15 0.04
CA VAL A 135 -10.60 3.08 0.92
C VAL A 135 -9.80 3.14 2.21
N GLY A 136 -10.41 3.50 3.33
CA GLY A 136 -9.65 3.75 4.56
C GLY A 136 -10.48 4.09 5.79
N PRO A 137 -9.82 4.29 6.95
CA PRO A 137 -10.49 4.57 8.21
C PRO A 137 -11.21 5.91 8.25
N ALA A 138 -12.26 6.00 9.07
CA ALA A 138 -13.15 7.14 9.22
C ALA A 138 -12.44 8.50 9.33
N HIS A 139 -11.27 8.57 9.98
CA HIS A 139 -10.55 9.84 10.14
C HIS A 139 -10.12 10.44 8.80
N LEU A 140 -9.88 9.62 7.76
CA LEU A 140 -9.53 10.06 6.41
C LEU A 140 -10.71 10.70 5.67
N SER A 141 -11.95 10.48 6.09
CA SER A 141 -13.15 11.08 5.47
C SER A 141 -13.09 12.60 5.40
N ARG A 142 -12.36 13.26 6.31
CA ARG A 142 -12.19 14.71 6.30
C ARG A 142 -11.45 15.23 5.07
N LEU A 143 -10.67 14.38 4.40
CA LEU A 143 -9.95 14.73 3.18
C LEU A 143 -10.91 14.93 1.99
N THR A 144 -12.10 14.32 2.03
CA THR A 144 -13.11 14.46 0.96
C THR A 144 -13.59 15.89 0.77
N LYS A 145 -13.46 16.74 1.80
CA LYS A 145 -13.81 18.17 1.73
C LYS A 145 -12.78 19.01 0.97
N LYS A 146 -11.57 18.48 0.78
CA LYS A 146 -10.42 19.25 0.31
C LYS A 146 -9.77 18.64 -0.94
N TRP A 147 -9.93 17.34 -1.16
CA TRP A 147 -9.31 16.58 -2.24
C TRP A 147 -10.39 16.01 -3.16
N ASN A 148 -10.01 15.73 -4.41
CA ASN A 148 -10.89 15.14 -5.42
C ASN A 148 -11.09 13.63 -5.16
N ILE A 149 -11.64 13.31 -3.99
CA ILE A 149 -12.00 11.95 -3.62
C ILE A 149 -13.41 11.72 -4.16
N THR A 150 -13.51 10.96 -5.26
CA THR A 150 -14.79 10.73 -5.95
C THR A 150 -15.70 9.84 -5.13
N GLU A 151 -15.12 8.88 -4.41
CA GLU A 151 -15.83 8.01 -3.47
C GLU A 151 -14.93 7.70 -2.25
N PHE A 152 -15.54 7.64 -1.06
CA PHE A 152 -14.86 7.21 0.16
C PHE A 152 -15.53 5.94 0.69
N ILE A 153 -14.77 4.84 0.75
CA ILE A 153 -15.23 3.57 1.31
C ILE A 153 -14.58 3.41 2.68
N GLU A 154 -15.38 3.58 3.71
CA GLU A 154 -14.92 3.48 5.08
C GLU A 154 -14.60 2.02 5.45
N VAL A 155 -13.46 1.82 6.10
CA VAL A 155 -13.12 0.56 6.76
C VAL A 155 -12.81 0.80 8.23
N PRO A 156 -13.01 -0.20 9.12
CA PRO A 156 -12.62 -0.05 10.51
C PRO A 156 -11.12 0.22 10.67
N ALA A 157 -10.77 1.11 11.60
CA ALA A 157 -9.37 1.44 11.92
C ALA A 157 -8.58 0.28 12.55
N ARG A 158 -9.24 -0.83 12.86
CA ARG A 158 -8.66 -2.08 13.37
C ARG A 158 -9.41 -3.26 12.77
N ASP A 159 -8.69 -4.35 12.49
CA ASP A 159 -9.26 -5.60 11.99
C ASP A 159 -10.15 -5.47 10.74
N CYS A 160 -9.86 -4.52 9.85
CA CYS A 160 -10.62 -4.30 8.61
C CYS A 160 -10.72 -5.54 7.71
N TRP A 161 -9.81 -6.52 7.86
CA TRP A 161 -9.88 -7.82 7.19
C TRP A 161 -11.23 -8.53 7.39
N LYS A 162 -11.86 -8.39 8.57
CA LYS A 162 -13.18 -8.98 8.86
C LYS A 162 -14.30 -8.46 7.95
N TYR A 163 -14.09 -7.31 7.30
CA TYR A 163 -15.06 -6.61 6.46
C TYR A 163 -14.74 -6.73 4.98
N SER A 164 -13.82 -7.64 4.60
CA SER A 164 -13.35 -7.79 3.23
C SER A 164 -14.48 -7.96 2.21
N SER A 165 -15.45 -8.83 2.48
CA SER A 165 -16.58 -9.05 1.58
C SER A 165 -17.41 -7.77 1.37
N ASP A 166 -17.68 -7.02 2.44
CA ASP A 166 -18.46 -5.78 2.35
C ASP A 166 -17.72 -4.68 1.59
N VAL A 167 -16.40 -4.56 1.80
CA VAL A 167 -15.55 -3.60 1.08
C VAL A 167 -15.51 -3.92 -0.41
N ILE A 168 -15.24 -5.19 -0.76
CA ILE A 168 -15.20 -5.63 -2.16
C ILE A 168 -16.56 -5.44 -2.84
N ASN A 169 -17.66 -5.77 -2.16
CA ASN A 169 -19.01 -5.54 -2.67
C ASN A 169 -19.31 -4.06 -2.92
N GLN A 170 -18.86 -3.16 -2.04
CA GLN A 170 -19.02 -1.71 -2.26
C GLN A 170 -18.22 -1.23 -3.47
N ILE A 171 -16.97 -1.69 -3.62
CA ILE A 171 -16.11 -1.39 -4.77
C ILE A 171 -16.75 -1.86 -6.08
N GLU A 172 -17.34 -3.05 -6.10
CA GLU A 172 -18.00 -3.58 -7.29
C GLU A 172 -19.28 -2.82 -7.63
N LYS A 173 -20.10 -2.51 -6.63
CA LYS A 173 -21.35 -1.77 -6.82
C LYS A 173 -21.14 -0.38 -7.42
N MET A 174 -20.04 0.30 -7.09
CA MET A 174 -19.71 1.61 -7.68
C MET A 174 -19.14 1.52 -9.10
N ASN A 175 -18.92 0.31 -9.65
CA ASN A 175 -18.21 0.05 -10.89
C ASN A 175 -16.78 0.64 -10.90
N PRO A 176 -15.74 -0.14 -10.57
CA PRO A 176 -14.40 0.40 -10.41
C PRO A 176 -13.73 0.77 -11.74
N THR A 177 -14.24 0.33 -12.90
CA THR A 177 -13.63 0.54 -14.22
C THR A 177 -13.27 2.01 -14.47
N GLY A 178 -12.03 2.26 -14.86
CA GLY A 178 -11.46 3.58 -15.12
C GLY A 178 -11.01 4.34 -13.87
N LYS A 179 -11.30 3.83 -12.66
CA LYS A 179 -11.00 4.54 -11.41
C LYS A 179 -9.60 4.22 -10.88
N ILE A 180 -9.09 5.16 -10.07
CA ILE A 180 -7.91 4.99 -9.22
C ILE A 180 -8.40 4.67 -7.81
N LEU A 181 -8.00 3.53 -7.27
CA LEU A 181 -8.35 3.09 -5.91
C LEU A 181 -7.09 3.13 -5.05
N CYS A 182 -7.10 3.98 -4.03
CA CYS A 182 -6.04 4.06 -3.03
C CYS A 182 -6.51 3.39 -1.73
N PHE A 183 -5.77 2.38 -1.28
CA PHE A 183 -6.08 1.59 -0.10
C PHE A 183 -5.21 2.01 1.08
N ALA A 184 -5.85 2.47 2.15
CA ALA A 184 -5.29 2.74 3.47
C ALA A 184 -5.88 1.74 4.49
N ALA A 185 -5.70 0.44 4.21
CA ALA A 185 -6.41 -0.64 4.89
C ALA A 185 -5.48 -1.73 5.44
N SER A 186 -4.28 -1.34 5.90
CA SER A 186 -3.28 -2.26 6.45
C SER A 186 -3.02 -3.47 5.54
N MET A 187 -2.67 -4.62 6.12
CA MET A 187 -2.38 -5.88 5.43
C MET A 187 -3.51 -6.38 4.51
N ALA A 188 -4.77 -5.99 4.78
CA ALA A 188 -5.91 -6.39 3.97
C ALA A 188 -5.84 -5.80 2.55
N ALA A 189 -5.23 -4.61 2.40
CA ALA A 189 -5.08 -3.94 1.11
C ALA A 189 -4.40 -4.82 0.06
N ASN A 190 -3.33 -5.53 0.43
CA ASN A 190 -2.57 -6.40 -0.47
C ASN A 190 -3.42 -7.52 -1.06
N VAL A 191 -4.26 -8.12 -0.22
CA VAL A 191 -5.14 -9.22 -0.62
C VAL A 191 -6.28 -8.68 -1.49
N TRP A 192 -6.90 -7.57 -1.10
CA TRP A 192 -7.97 -6.94 -1.88
C TRP A 192 -7.48 -6.49 -3.25
N ILE A 193 -6.28 -5.93 -3.34
CA ILE A 193 -5.65 -5.54 -4.60
C ILE A 193 -5.50 -6.76 -5.50
N ASP A 194 -5.02 -7.89 -4.99
CA ASP A 194 -4.89 -9.09 -5.81
C ASP A 194 -6.26 -9.61 -6.30
N TRP A 195 -7.26 -9.68 -5.43
CA TRP A 195 -8.62 -10.10 -5.81
C TRP A 195 -9.26 -9.19 -6.86
N LEU A 196 -9.06 -7.87 -6.74
CA LEU A 196 -9.54 -6.89 -7.70
C LEU A 196 -8.72 -6.93 -8.98
N TYR A 197 -7.42 -7.15 -8.91
CA TYR A 197 -6.52 -7.24 -10.08
C TYR A 197 -6.98 -8.33 -11.04
N GLN A 198 -7.40 -9.50 -10.54
CA GLN A 198 -7.88 -10.60 -11.39
C GLN A 198 -9.06 -10.21 -12.30
N ARG A 199 -9.82 -9.18 -11.93
CA ARG A 199 -11.02 -8.74 -12.66
C ARG A 199 -10.87 -7.38 -13.33
N TYR A 200 -10.06 -6.51 -12.73
CA TYR A 200 -10.02 -5.08 -13.05
C TYR A 200 -8.60 -4.55 -13.25
N GLY A 201 -7.57 -5.41 -13.17
CA GLY A 201 -6.17 -4.99 -13.20
C GLY A 201 -5.72 -4.27 -14.49
N THR A 202 -6.46 -4.46 -15.58
CA THR A 202 -6.23 -3.79 -16.87
C THR A 202 -7.12 -2.56 -17.10
N THR A 203 -8.11 -2.35 -16.24
CA THR A 203 -9.11 -1.28 -16.38
C THR A 203 -9.11 -0.31 -15.21
N CYS A 204 -8.35 -0.59 -14.16
CA CYS A 204 -8.31 0.21 -12.94
C CYS A 204 -6.88 0.39 -12.47
N THR A 205 -6.67 1.45 -11.69
CA THR A 205 -5.42 1.64 -10.96
C THR A 205 -5.64 1.27 -9.49
N LEU A 206 -4.87 0.32 -8.96
CA LEU A 206 -5.00 -0.19 -7.59
C LEU A 206 -3.71 0.07 -6.81
N ILE A 207 -3.76 0.92 -5.79
CA ILE A 207 -2.56 1.36 -5.07
C ILE A 207 -2.75 1.09 -3.58
N ASP A 208 -1.90 0.23 -3.01
CA ASP A 208 -1.70 0.20 -1.57
C ASP A 208 -0.98 1.48 -1.16
N ALA A 209 -1.72 2.44 -0.60
CA ALA A 209 -1.22 3.74 -0.16
C ALA A 209 -0.84 3.75 1.33
N GLY A 210 -1.32 2.76 2.10
CA GLY A 210 -1.09 2.66 3.53
C GLY A 210 -1.45 3.95 4.27
N SER A 211 -0.60 4.36 5.21
CA SER A 211 -0.84 5.53 6.07
C SER A 211 -0.33 6.85 5.46
N VAL A 212 -0.05 6.91 4.15
CA VAL A 212 0.50 8.13 3.52
C VAL A 212 -0.41 9.36 3.72
N PHE A 213 -1.71 9.13 3.88
CA PHE A 213 -2.74 10.16 4.04
C PHE A 213 -2.95 10.61 5.49
N ASP A 214 -2.54 9.82 6.47
CA ASP A 214 -2.84 10.06 7.89
C ASP A 214 -2.39 11.44 8.41
N PRO A 215 -1.15 11.92 8.11
CA PRO A 215 -0.73 13.24 8.59
C PRO A 215 -1.61 14.37 8.08
N PHE A 216 -2.10 14.25 6.84
CA PHE A 216 -2.96 15.23 6.18
C PHE A 216 -4.39 15.20 6.71
N ALA A 217 -4.77 14.08 7.34
CA ALA A 217 -5.99 13.96 8.13
C ALA A 217 -5.79 14.32 9.62
N GLY A 218 -4.61 14.81 10.02
CA GLY A 218 -4.31 15.19 11.40
C GLY A 218 -4.00 14.01 12.33
N VAL A 219 -3.63 12.85 11.79
CA VAL A 219 -3.24 11.65 12.55
C VAL A 219 -1.73 11.42 12.43
N ASN A 220 -1.00 11.65 13.52
CA ASN A 220 0.46 11.53 13.56
C ASN A 220 0.90 10.42 14.52
N GLN A 221 0.72 9.17 14.11
CA GLN A 221 1.03 7.99 14.95
C GLN A 221 2.36 7.30 14.57
N ARG A 222 2.88 7.55 13.36
CA ARG A 222 4.08 6.87 12.86
C ARG A 222 5.29 7.81 12.83
N SER A 223 6.48 7.25 13.02
CA SER A 223 7.72 8.04 13.14
C SER A 223 8.00 8.98 11.95
N PHE A 224 7.59 8.60 10.73
CA PHE A 224 7.76 9.41 9.53
C PHE A 224 6.70 10.50 9.36
N HIS A 225 5.55 10.42 10.04
CA HIS A 225 4.48 11.42 9.98
C HIS A 225 4.92 12.76 10.58
N ARG A 226 5.83 12.78 11.56
CA ARG A 226 6.45 14.00 12.14
C ARG A 226 7.13 14.90 11.10
N LYS A 227 7.47 14.37 9.92
CA LYS A 227 8.05 15.17 8.83
C LYS A 227 7.01 15.82 7.92
N ALA A 228 5.75 15.38 7.98
CA ALA A 228 4.65 15.95 7.23
C ALA A 228 4.10 17.25 7.85
N GLU A 229 4.30 17.47 9.16
CA GLU A 229 3.92 18.72 9.86
C GLU A 229 4.57 19.98 9.24
N TRP A 230 5.64 19.81 8.46
CA TRP A 230 6.36 20.87 7.76
C TRP A 230 5.78 21.23 6.41
N ILE A 231 4.88 20.41 5.88
CA ILE A 231 4.24 20.68 4.61
C ILE A 231 3.07 21.63 4.92
N PRO A 232 3.11 22.90 4.46
CA PRO A 232 2.03 23.83 4.72
C PRO A 232 0.72 23.29 4.14
N GLU A 233 -0.39 23.55 4.83
CA GLU A 233 -1.73 23.25 4.30
C GLU A 233 -1.90 23.78 2.86
N SER A 234 -1.36 24.96 2.55
CA SER A 234 -1.40 25.54 1.20
C SER A 234 -0.74 24.71 0.11
N LYS A 235 0.14 23.76 0.46
CA LYS A 235 0.77 22.81 -0.46
C LYS A 235 0.05 21.45 -0.53
N TRP A 236 -0.92 21.21 0.35
CA TRP A 236 -1.81 20.03 0.29
C TRP A 236 -2.95 20.25 -0.69
N PHE A 237 -3.20 21.49 -1.07
CA PHE A 237 -4.37 21.94 -1.82
C PHE A 237 -3.91 22.57 -3.12
N VAL A 238 -3.82 21.77 -4.17
CA VAL A 238 -3.79 22.31 -5.53
C VAL A 238 -5.20 22.79 -5.83
N LYS A 239 -5.37 24.10 -6.03
CA LYS A 239 -6.59 24.68 -6.58
C LYS A 239 -6.73 24.34 -8.05
#